data_AF-A0A5C5ZR39-F1
#
_entry.id   AF-A0A5C5ZR39-F1
#
_cell.length_a   1.000
_cell.length_b   1.000
_cell.length_c   1.000
_cell.angle_alpha   90.00
_cell.angle_beta   90.00
_cell.angle_gamma   90.00
#
_symmetry.space_group_name_H-M   'P 1'
#
loop_
_entity.id
_entity.type
_entity.pdbx_description
1 polymer ?
#
loop_
_entity_poly.entity_id
_entity_poly.type
_entity_poly.pdbx_seq_one_letter_code
_entity_poly.pdbx_strand_id
1 'polypeptide(L)'
;MLRLHTNVYAWPPAAQSGPTVTLRSAEFATHGGLAGGPPLFTTPLPVAFEAMQAALLALPRSDAEPDGFFLVTGGSGDTFWRLNGHMHEFDSEGGGDAMHRVELNGECPADALDAVLRTMGWPSTELAFELVQEGVTLREPDFRRYAESPPEG
;
A
#
# COMPACT_ATOMS: atom_id res chain seq x y z
N MET A 1 8.79 -7.80 11.97
CA MET A 1 7.52 -8.04 11.24
C MET A 1 6.90 -6.68 11.02
N LEU A 2 6.49 -6.37 9.80
CA LEU A 2 5.76 -5.15 9.50
C LEU A 2 4.29 -5.32 9.91
N ARG A 3 3.68 -4.26 10.44
CA ARG A 3 2.25 -4.19 10.78
C ARG A 3 1.63 -2.96 10.16
N LEU A 4 0.68 -3.16 9.27
CA LEU A 4 0.17 -2.10 8.41
C LEU A 4 -1.33 -2.23 8.15
N HIS A 5 -1.98 -1.08 8.00
CA HIS A 5 -3.30 -0.92 7.37
C HIS A 5 -3.23 0.36 6.53
N THR A 6 -3.04 0.22 5.22
CA THR A 6 -2.65 1.34 4.35
C THR A 6 -3.24 1.23 2.96
N ASN A 7 -3.57 2.38 2.35
CA ASN A 7 -3.74 2.48 0.92
C ASN A 7 -2.39 2.73 0.25
N VAL A 8 -2.11 1.95 -0.78
CA VAL A 8 -0.92 2.07 -1.63
C VAL A 8 -1.35 2.51 -3.02
N TYR A 9 -0.75 3.58 -3.53
CA TYR A 9 -1.05 4.15 -4.83
C TYR A 9 0.18 4.86 -5.41
N ALA A 10 0.16 5.18 -6.70
CA ALA A 10 1.24 5.92 -7.34
C ALA A 10 1.41 7.30 -6.70
N TRP A 11 2.65 7.75 -6.51
CA TRP A 11 2.94 9.03 -5.88
C TRP A 11 2.22 10.18 -6.59
N PRO A 12 1.32 10.93 -5.92
CA PRO A 12 0.57 11.98 -6.57
C PRO A 12 1.47 13.18 -6.90
N PRO A 13 1.50 13.66 -8.16
CA PRO A 13 2.32 14.81 -8.54
C PRO A 13 1.97 16.09 -7.77
N ALA A 14 0.73 16.21 -7.30
CA ALA A 14 0.22 17.32 -6.52
C ALA A 14 0.42 17.16 -4.99
N ALA A 15 1.06 16.08 -4.52
CA ALA A 15 1.33 15.89 -3.10
C ALA A 15 2.30 16.97 -2.58
N GLN A 16 1.98 17.52 -1.41
CA GLN A 16 2.77 18.55 -0.74
C GLN A 16 3.21 18.06 0.63
N SER A 17 4.28 18.64 1.18
CA SER A 17 4.67 18.39 2.57
C SER A 17 3.52 18.78 3.52
N GLY A 18 3.13 17.84 4.36
CA GLY A 18 2.16 18.02 5.43
C GLY A 18 2.85 18.28 6.78
N PRO A 19 2.07 18.37 7.87
CA PRO A 19 2.63 18.49 9.21
C PRO A 19 3.42 17.25 9.61
N THR A 20 4.44 17.42 10.45
CA THR A 20 5.02 16.29 11.17
C THR A 20 4.01 15.78 12.19
N VAL A 21 3.83 14.46 12.25
CA VAL A 21 2.94 13.81 13.23
C VAL A 21 3.72 12.81 14.07
N THR A 22 3.30 12.63 15.32
CA THR A 22 3.82 11.59 16.19
C THR A 22 2.89 10.38 16.13
N LEU A 23 3.41 9.25 15.67
CA LEU A 23 2.70 7.97 15.61
C LEU A 23 3.56 6.88 16.23
N ARG A 24 3.00 5.97 17.03
CA ARG A 24 3.76 4.87 17.64
C ARG A 24 5.04 5.37 18.32
N SER A 25 4.92 6.48 19.06
CA SER A 25 6.05 7.18 19.73
C SER A 25 7.19 7.70 18.83
N ALA A 26 6.99 7.87 17.52
CA ALA A 26 7.99 8.41 16.59
C ALA A 26 7.41 9.51 15.69
N GLU A 27 8.26 10.46 15.28
CA GLU A 27 7.88 11.56 14.38
C GLU A 27 8.03 11.18 12.91
N PHE A 28 7.02 11.48 12.10
CA PHE A 28 6.96 11.19 10.67
C PHE A 28 6.61 12.43 9.85
N ALA A 29 7.34 12.65 8.75
CA ALA A 29 7.00 13.67 7.77
C ALA A 29 5.81 13.18 6.93
N THR A 30 4.68 13.87 7.04
CA THR A 30 3.49 13.53 6.25
C THR A 30 3.43 14.29 4.95
N HIS A 31 2.54 13.85 4.07
CA HIS A 31 2.21 14.53 2.83
C HIS A 31 0.69 14.67 2.72
N GLY A 32 0.25 15.76 2.10
CA GLY A 32 -1.16 16.09 1.95
C GLY A 32 -1.48 16.67 0.58
N GLY A 33 -2.78 16.83 0.32
CA GLY A 33 -3.30 17.50 -0.86
C GLY A 33 -3.39 19.02 -0.68
N LEU A 34 -3.58 19.73 -1.80
CA LEU A 34 -3.72 21.19 -1.87
C LEU A 34 -4.84 21.76 -0.96
N ALA A 35 -5.91 21.00 -0.75
CA ALA A 35 -7.06 21.40 0.07
C ALA A 35 -6.93 21.02 1.56
N GLY A 36 -5.77 20.47 1.97
CA GLY A 36 -5.62 19.78 3.25
C GLY A 36 -6.14 18.33 3.18
N GLY A 37 -5.69 17.49 4.11
CA GLY A 37 -5.99 16.04 4.12
C GLY A 37 -5.12 15.22 3.14
N PRO A 38 -5.44 13.94 2.93
CA PRO A 38 -4.69 13.06 2.02
C PRO A 38 -4.62 13.61 0.59
N PRO A 39 -3.52 13.37 -0.14
CA PRO A 39 -3.44 13.69 -1.56
C PRO A 39 -4.54 13.01 -2.36
N LEU A 40 -5.04 13.67 -3.42
CA LEU A 40 -5.96 13.02 -4.34
C LEU A 40 -5.25 11.94 -5.14
N PHE A 41 -5.87 10.76 -5.20
CA PHE A 41 -5.40 9.61 -5.96
C PHE A 41 -5.74 9.77 -7.45
N THR A 42 -5.12 10.70 -8.16
CA THR A 42 -5.45 10.97 -9.57
C THR A 42 -4.54 10.26 -10.57
N THR A 43 -3.45 9.67 -10.08
CA THR A 43 -2.46 8.98 -10.92
C THR A 43 -2.68 7.47 -10.79
N PRO A 44 -3.03 6.76 -11.88
CA PRO A 44 -3.17 5.32 -11.83
C PRO A 44 -1.81 4.64 -11.64
N LEU A 45 -1.82 3.46 -11.04
CA LEU A 45 -0.67 2.55 -11.05
C LEU A 45 -0.40 2.12 -12.50
N PRO A 46 0.86 1.88 -12.90
CA PRO A 46 1.22 1.54 -14.28
C PRO A 46 0.98 0.07 -14.64
N VAL A 47 0.09 -0.61 -13.91
CA VAL A 47 -0.27 -2.01 -14.10
C VAL A 47 -1.79 -2.10 -14.28
N ALA A 48 -2.25 -2.97 -15.17
CA ALA A 48 -3.67 -3.30 -15.27
C ALA A 48 -4.06 -4.27 -14.14
N PHE A 49 -5.36 -4.33 -13.79
CA PHE A 49 -5.83 -5.21 -12.72
C PHE A 49 -5.56 -6.68 -13.00
N GLU A 50 -5.85 -7.17 -14.21
CA GLU A 50 -5.60 -8.58 -14.55
C GLU A 50 -4.12 -8.92 -14.52
N ALA A 51 -3.26 -7.97 -14.90
CA ALA A 51 -1.81 -8.13 -14.85
C ALA A 51 -1.33 -8.21 -13.39
N MET A 52 -1.83 -7.34 -12.51
CA MET A 52 -1.53 -7.38 -11.08
C MET A 52 -2.07 -8.65 -10.41
N GLN A 53 -3.31 -9.04 -10.70
CA GLN A 53 -3.94 -10.26 -10.17
C GLN A 53 -3.15 -11.51 -10.58
N ALA A 54 -2.77 -11.62 -11.85
CA ALA A 54 -1.93 -12.72 -12.33
C ALA A 54 -0.57 -12.76 -11.63
N ALA A 55 0.05 -11.59 -11.40
CA ALA A 55 1.31 -11.50 -10.67
C ALA A 55 1.16 -11.88 -9.18
N LEU A 56 0.04 -11.51 -8.54
CA LEU A 56 -0.28 -11.92 -7.17
C LEU A 56 -0.46 -13.43 -7.06
N LEU A 57 -1.20 -14.05 -7.98
CA LEU A 57 -1.40 -15.52 -8.03
C LEU A 57 -0.10 -16.30 -8.28
N ALA A 58 0.92 -15.66 -8.85
CA ALA A 58 2.24 -16.26 -9.04
C ALA A 58 3.11 -16.22 -7.76
N LEU A 59 2.72 -15.44 -6.74
CA LEU A 59 3.44 -15.42 -5.47
C LEU A 59 3.25 -16.75 -4.70
N PRO A 60 4.23 -17.17 -3.89
CA PRO A 60 4.06 -18.34 -3.04
C PRO A 60 2.93 -18.13 -2.02
N ARG A 61 2.05 -19.13 -1.87
CA ARG A 61 0.99 -19.16 -0.85
C ARG A 61 0.07 -17.93 -0.90
N SER A 62 -0.23 -17.50 -2.12
CA SER A 62 -1.20 -16.45 -2.39
C SER A 62 -2.52 -17.02 -2.93
N ASP A 63 -3.56 -16.23 -2.76
CA ASP A 63 -4.86 -16.39 -3.42
C ASP A 63 -5.34 -15.00 -3.84
N ALA A 64 -6.07 -14.90 -4.95
CA ALA A 64 -6.63 -13.65 -5.45
C ALA A 64 -7.97 -13.91 -6.13
N GLU A 65 -8.97 -13.11 -5.75
CA GLU A 65 -10.34 -13.22 -6.20
C GLU A 65 -10.66 -12.21 -7.32
N PRO A 66 -11.64 -12.50 -8.19
CA PRO A 66 -12.06 -11.60 -9.27
C PRO A 66 -12.58 -10.23 -8.80
N ASP A 67 -13.01 -10.11 -7.55
CA ASP A 67 -13.51 -8.86 -6.96
C ASP A 67 -12.39 -7.92 -6.48
N GLY A 68 -11.14 -8.37 -6.57
CA GLY A 68 -9.96 -7.61 -6.19
C GLY A 68 -9.40 -7.98 -4.82
N PHE A 69 -10.08 -8.81 -4.03
CA PHE A 69 -9.53 -9.33 -2.79
C PHE A 69 -8.34 -10.25 -3.06
N PHE A 70 -7.30 -10.18 -2.23
CA PHE A 70 -6.21 -11.15 -2.25
C PHE A 70 -5.64 -11.39 -0.87
N LEU A 71 -4.96 -12.53 -0.74
CA LEU A 71 -4.37 -13.01 0.49
C LEU A 71 -2.98 -13.57 0.19
N VAL A 72 -1.96 -13.13 0.92
CA VAL A 72 -0.63 -13.73 0.91
C VAL A 72 -0.29 -14.17 2.34
N THR A 73 0.15 -15.42 2.48
CA THR A 73 0.48 -15.98 3.79
C THR A 73 1.86 -16.59 3.81
N GLY A 74 2.44 -16.69 4.99
CA GLY A 74 3.67 -17.43 5.17
C GLY A 74 3.95 -17.75 6.62
N GLY A 75 5.06 -18.43 6.84
CA GLY A 75 5.52 -18.71 8.18
C GLY A 75 6.88 -19.38 8.19
N SER A 76 7.59 -19.19 9.30
CA SER A 76 8.87 -19.81 9.59
C SER A 76 8.90 -20.18 11.07
N GLY A 77 9.13 -21.46 11.36
CA GLY A 77 8.95 -22.02 12.71
C GLY A 77 7.53 -21.77 13.24
N ASP A 78 7.45 -21.22 14.46
CA ASP A 78 6.18 -20.92 15.13
C ASP A 78 5.57 -19.56 14.74
N THR A 79 6.21 -18.82 13.83
CA THR A 79 5.70 -17.51 13.40
C THR A 79 4.89 -17.67 12.12
N PHE A 80 3.58 -17.42 12.22
CA PHE A 80 2.67 -17.29 11.09
C PHE A 80 2.39 -15.81 10.81
N TRP A 81 2.33 -15.44 9.53
CA TRP A 81 2.02 -14.08 9.10
C TRP A 81 1.02 -14.08 7.94
N ARG A 82 0.33 -12.95 7.77
CA ARG A 82 -0.73 -12.78 6.79
C ARG A 82 -0.81 -11.33 6.35
N LEU A 83 -0.75 -11.13 5.04
CA LEU A 83 -1.04 -9.86 4.40
C LEU A 83 -2.23 -10.08 3.46
N ASN A 84 -3.31 -9.34 3.68
CA ASN A 84 -4.42 -9.28 2.73
C ASN A 84 -4.48 -7.91 2.07
N GLY A 85 -5.18 -7.84 0.95
CA GLY A 85 -5.46 -6.56 0.33
C GLY A 85 -6.66 -6.58 -0.59
N HIS A 86 -7.01 -5.40 -1.07
CA HIS A 86 -8.09 -5.19 -2.02
C HIS A 86 -7.61 -4.26 -3.12
N MET A 87 -7.63 -4.74 -4.36
CA MET A 87 -7.37 -3.96 -5.55
C MET A 87 -8.58 -3.09 -5.88
N HIS A 88 -8.35 -1.84 -6.26
CA HIS A 88 -9.40 -0.93 -6.70
C HIS A 88 -9.04 -0.38 -8.07
N GLU A 89 -9.97 -0.43 -8.99
CA GLU A 89 -9.90 0.25 -10.28
C GLU A 89 -10.87 1.43 -10.31
N PHE A 90 -10.56 2.40 -11.17
CA PHE A 90 -11.55 3.38 -11.59
C PHE A 90 -11.82 3.25 -13.07
N ASP A 91 -13.09 3.48 -13.42
CA ASP A 91 -13.49 3.82 -14.78
C ASP A 91 -12.91 5.21 -15.07
N SER A 92 -11.88 5.25 -15.92
CA SER A 92 -11.26 6.51 -16.31
C SER A 92 -12.10 7.22 -17.36
N GLU A 93 -12.17 8.57 -17.30
CA GLU A 93 -12.75 9.35 -18.39
C GLU A 93 -11.93 9.13 -19.67
N GLY A 94 -12.40 8.22 -20.53
CA GLY A 94 -11.62 7.68 -21.64
C GLY A 94 -11.90 6.21 -21.97
N GLY A 95 -12.64 5.49 -21.11
CA GLY A 95 -13.17 4.16 -21.41
C GLY A 95 -12.20 3.01 -21.19
N GLY A 96 -11.25 3.18 -20.27
CA GLY A 96 -10.35 2.11 -19.83
C GLY A 96 -10.32 2.00 -18.31
N ASP A 97 -10.36 0.77 -17.82
CA ASP A 97 -10.14 0.47 -16.40
C ASP A 97 -8.65 0.70 -16.08
N ALA A 98 -8.39 1.41 -14.98
CA ALA A 98 -7.04 1.65 -14.52
C ALA A 98 -6.93 1.34 -13.03
N MET A 99 -5.87 0.61 -12.66
CA MET A 99 -5.55 0.34 -11.26
C MET A 99 -5.34 1.65 -10.52
N HIS A 100 -6.19 1.86 -9.53
CA HIS A 100 -6.29 3.10 -8.81
C HIS A 100 -5.45 3.07 -7.54
N ARG A 101 -5.74 2.11 -6.67
CA ARG A 101 -5.03 1.88 -5.41
C ARG A 101 -5.16 0.43 -4.99
N VAL A 102 -4.36 0.06 -4.00
CA VAL A 102 -4.47 -1.22 -3.29
C VAL A 102 -4.55 -0.93 -1.80
N GLU A 103 -5.63 -1.35 -1.15
CA GLU A 103 -5.66 -1.38 0.31
C GLU A 103 -4.90 -2.62 0.79
N LEU A 104 -3.99 -2.47 1.74
CA LEU A 104 -3.24 -3.55 2.36
C LEU A 104 -3.51 -3.56 3.87
N ASN A 105 -3.68 -4.74 4.44
CA ASN A 105 -3.87 -4.92 5.87
C ASN A 105 -3.19 -6.22 6.36
N GLY A 106 -2.54 -6.16 7.51
CA GLY A 106 -2.05 -7.32 8.23
C GLY A 106 -0.60 -7.20 8.68
N GLU A 107 0.04 -8.37 8.80
CA GLU A 107 1.42 -8.49 9.25
C GLU A 107 2.22 -9.35 8.29
N CYS A 108 3.41 -8.88 7.89
CA CYS A 108 4.29 -9.64 7.01
C CYS A 108 5.76 -9.22 7.16
N PRO A 109 6.74 -10.07 6.78
CA PRO A 109 8.13 -9.65 6.72
C PRO A 109 8.35 -8.72 5.52
N ALA A 110 9.45 -7.97 5.54
CA ALA A 110 9.71 -6.94 4.54
C ALA A 110 9.81 -7.47 3.10
N ASP A 111 10.34 -8.68 2.92
CA ASP A 111 10.46 -9.34 1.62
C ASP A 111 9.10 -9.72 1.01
N ALA A 112 8.15 -10.12 1.84
CA ALA A 112 6.78 -10.41 1.42
C ALA A 112 6.04 -9.13 1.01
N LEU A 113 6.21 -8.03 1.77
CA LEU A 113 5.71 -6.73 1.35
C LEU A 113 6.32 -6.32 0.00
N ASP A 114 7.64 -6.43 -0.16
CA ASP A 114 8.31 -6.09 -1.42
C ASP A 114 7.78 -6.93 -2.59
N ALA A 115 7.49 -8.23 -2.37
CA ALA A 115 6.92 -9.09 -3.40
C ALA A 115 5.55 -8.58 -3.86
N VAL A 116 4.70 -8.14 -2.93
CA VAL A 116 3.39 -7.54 -3.24
C VAL A 116 3.54 -6.15 -3.88
N LEU A 117 4.44 -5.28 -3.39
CA LEU A 117 4.66 -3.97 -4.01
C LEU A 117 5.18 -4.08 -5.45
N ARG A 118 5.99 -5.08 -5.78
CA ARG A 118 6.46 -5.33 -7.16
C ARG A 118 5.31 -5.59 -8.13
N THR A 119 4.19 -6.18 -7.68
CA THR A 119 3.03 -6.38 -8.55
C THR A 119 2.34 -5.06 -8.93
N MET A 120 2.66 -3.96 -8.22
CA MET A 120 2.14 -2.62 -8.45
C MET A 120 3.05 -1.74 -9.33
N GLY A 121 4.21 -2.24 -9.76
CA GLY A 121 5.22 -1.49 -10.52
C GLY A 121 6.40 -0.95 -9.69
N TRP A 122 6.43 -1.22 -8.38
CA TRP A 122 7.61 -0.94 -7.56
C TRP A 122 8.81 -1.81 -7.99
N PRO A 123 10.06 -1.33 -7.94
CA PRO A 123 10.51 -0.03 -7.43
C PRO A 123 10.55 1.09 -8.48
N SER A 124 10.17 0.82 -9.73
CA SER A 124 10.20 1.83 -10.79
C SER A 124 9.15 2.91 -10.61
N THR A 125 8.01 2.56 -10.02
CA THR A 125 6.97 3.49 -9.60
C THR A 125 7.22 3.95 -8.17
N GLU A 126 7.31 5.26 -7.97
CA GLU A 126 7.29 5.85 -6.63
C GLU A 126 5.89 5.65 -6.04
N LEU A 127 5.80 5.01 -4.87
CA LEU A 127 4.54 4.71 -4.20
C LEU A 127 4.33 5.63 -2.98
N ALA A 128 3.07 5.99 -2.76
CA ALA A 128 2.60 6.66 -1.56
C ALA A 128 1.84 5.66 -0.67
N PHE A 129 1.92 5.86 0.64
CA PHE A 129 1.32 5.00 1.65
C PHE A 129 0.45 5.85 2.57
N GLU A 130 -0.86 5.82 2.36
CA GLU A 130 -1.81 6.48 3.26
C GLU A 130 -2.20 5.50 4.37
N LEU A 131 -1.91 5.86 5.61
CA LEU A 131 -2.31 5.08 6.78
C LEU A 131 -3.81 5.26 7.01
N VAL A 132 -4.59 4.18 6.89
CA VAL A 132 -6.06 4.25 6.83
C VAL A 132 -6.67 4.78 8.13
N GLN A 133 -6.08 4.45 9.28
CA GLN A 133 -6.63 4.83 10.58
C GLN A 133 -6.24 6.25 10.97
N GLU A 134 -5.03 6.66 10.61
CA GLU A 134 -4.44 7.95 10.97
C GLU A 134 -4.76 9.06 9.96
N GLY A 135 -5.15 8.71 8.73
CA GLY A 135 -5.47 9.65 7.66
C GLY A 135 -4.26 10.47 7.20
N VAL A 136 -3.05 9.89 7.29
CA VAL A 136 -1.80 10.55 6.88
C VAL A 136 -1.10 9.78 5.77
N THR A 137 -0.47 10.49 4.85
CA THR A 137 0.30 9.89 3.76
C THR A 137 1.79 9.98 4.01
N LEU A 138 2.49 8.86 3.87
CA LEU A 138 3.93 8.71 4.07
C LEU A 138 4.62 8.29 2.76
N ARG A 139 5.91 8.61 2.66
CA ARG A 139 6.82 8.01 1.69
C ARG A 139 7.27 6.64 2.20
N GLU A 140 7.72 5.78 1.29
CA GLU A 140 8.12 4.41 1.61
C GLU A 140 9.08 4.28 2.83
N PRO A 141 10.16 5.07 2.96
CA PRO A 141 11.07 4.90 4.10
C PRO A 141 10.39 5.18 5.45
N ASP A 142 9.54 6.21 5.51
CA ASP A 142 8.78 6.57 6.71
C ASP A 142 7.68 5.55 7.00
N PHE A 143 7.00 5.06 5.96
CA PHE A 143 6.02 3.99 6.09
C PHE A 143 6.63 2.71 6.67
N ARG A 144 7.79 2.27 6.17
CA ARG A 144 8.47 1.08 6.67
C ARG A 144 8.85 1.25 8.14
N ARG A 145 9.41 2.41 8.52
CA ARG A 145 9.70 2.73 9.92
C ARG A 145 8.44 2.72 10.79
N TYR A 146 7.32 3.28 10.31
CA TYR A 146 6.03 3.20 11.01
C TYR A 146 5.57 1.73 11.18
N ALA A 147 5.62 0.93 10.12
CA ALA A 147 5.14 -0.44 10.12
C ALA A 147 6.01 -1.37 10.99
N GLU A 148 7.29 -1.06 11.18
CA GLU A 148 8.20 -1.75 12.11
C GLU A 148 7.97 -1.36 13.58
N SER A 149 7.48 -0.14 13.84
CA SER A 149 7.22 0.32 15.20
C SER A 149 6.07 -0.46 15.86
N PRO A 150 6.19 -0.82 17.14
CA PRO A 150 5.11 -1.48 17.87
C PRO A 150 3.87 -0.55 17.95
N PRO A 151 2.65 -1.10 17.87
CA PRO A 151 1.44 -0.31 18.09
C PRO A 151 1.43 0.27 19.51
N GLU A 152 0.77 1.42 19.68
CA GLU A 152 0.57 2.01 21.00
C GLU A 152 -0.31 1.06 21.83
N GLY A 153 0.12 0.77 23.07
CA GLY A 153 -0.50 -0.21 23.95
C GLY A 153 -1.80 0.24 24.60
#